data_AF-A0A9X5KW56-F1
#
_entry.id   AF-A0A9X5KW56-F1
#
_cell.length_a   1.000
_cell.length_b   1.000
_cell.length_c   1.000
_cell.angle_alpha   90.00
_cell.angle_beta   90.00
_cell.angle_gamma   90.00
#
_symmetry.space_group_name_H-M   'P 1'
#
loop_
_entity.id
_entity.type
_entity.pdbx_description
1 polymer ?
#
loop_
_entity_poly.entity_id
_entity_poly.type
_entity_poly.pdbx_seq_one_letter_code
_entity_poly.pdbx_strand_id
1 'polypeptide(L)'
;MWLKNVAFALLICPLVTACFSEPFQPPTADADLWEKPGASRNDVLASMLACGEKNGSGIDPNASFQEMAQRFVCMKRAGYTRRDGFDICALHPKEPLKACESAQ
;
A
#
# COMPACT_ATOMS: atom_id res chain seq x y z
N MET A 1 28.86 -13.91 -41.36
CA MET A 1 27.69 -13.00 -41.24
C MET A 1 26.86 -13.27 -39.99
N TRP A 2 26.70 -14.52 -39.53
CA TRP A 2 25.88 -14.87 -38.38
C TRP A 2 26.32 -14.24 -37.04
N LEU A 3 27.63 -14.20 -36.75
CA LEU A 3 28.17 -13.58 -35.53
C LEU A 3 27.83 -12.09 -35.37
N LYS A 4 27.78 -11.34 -36.49
CA LYS A 4 27.45 -9.90 -36.47
C LYS A 4 26.01 -9.67 -36.07
N ASN A 5 25.08 -10.48 -36.57
CA ASN A 5 23.65 -10.37 -36.26
C ASN A 5 23.37 -10.79 -34.82
N VAL A 6 24.08 -11.79 -34.31
CA VAL A 6 24.00 -12.22 -32.90
C VAL A 6 24.57 -11.14 -31.96
N ALA A 7 25.69 -10.53 -32.31
CA ALA A 7 26.27 -9.43 -31.54
C ALA A 7 25.36 -8.20 -31.52
N PHE A 8 24.70 -7.88 -32.64
CA PHE A 8 23.75 -6.77 -32.72
C PHE A 8 22.49 -7.04 -31.86
N ALA A 9 21.97 -8.27 -31.87
CA ALA A 9 20.83 -8.64 -31.04
C ALA A 9 21.15 -8.58 -29.52
N LEU A 10 22.34 -9.03 -29.12
CA LEU A 10 22.79 -8.99 -27.72
C LEU A 10 22.98 -7.55 -27.18
N LEU A 11 23.34 -6.60 -28.03
CA LEU A 11 23.49 -5.19 -27.66
C LEU A 11 22.15 -4.44 -27.55
N ILE A 12 21.14 -4.84 -28.33
CA ILE A 12 19.86 -4.14 -28.38
C ILE A 12 18.88 -4.66 -27.31
N CYS A 13 18.91 -5.95 -26.99
CA CYS A 13 18.03 -6.55 -25.98
C CYS A 13 18.03 -5.86 -24.59
N PRO A 14 19.18 -5.48 -23.98
CA PRO A 14 19.16 -4.86 -22.66
C PRO A 14 18.59 -3.43 -22.66
N LEU A 15 18.71 -2.71 -23.79
CA LEU A 15 18.17 -1.34 -23.94
C LEU A 15 16.64 -1.34 -23.93
N VAL A 16 15.99 -2.36 -24.48
CA VAL A 16 14.52 -2.48 -24.46
C VAL A 16 14.00 -2.86 -23.08
N THR A 17 14.74 -3.66 -22.30
CA THR A 17 14.31 -4.09 -20.95
C THR A 17 14.45 -3.00 -19.88
N ALA A 18 15.29 -1.99 -20.12
CA ALA A 18 15.50 -0.89 -19.19
C ALA A 18 14.35 0.13 -19.18
N CYS A 19 13.51 0.19 -20.22
CA CYS A 19 12.35 1.09 -20.27
C CYS A 19 11.11 0.58 -19.52
N PHE A 20 11.06 -0.72 -19.21
CA PHE A 20 9.87 -1.35 -18.59
C PHE A 20 10.09 -1.80 -17.15
N SER A 21 11.33 -1.82 -16.68
CA SER A 21 11.61 -2.08 -15.27
C SER A 21 11.72 -0.74 -14.54
N GLU A 22 10.94 -0.57 -13.48
CA GLU A 22 11.15 0.49 -12.47
C GLU A 22 11.85 -0.14 -11.25
N PRO A 23 13.12 -0.58 -11.36
CA PRO A 23 13.80 -1.17 -10.22
C PRO A 23 13.97 -0.09 -9.13
N PHE A 24 13.79 -0.49 -7.87
CA PHE A 24 13.98 0.35 -6.68
C PHE A 24 12.97 1.48 -6.47
N GLN A 25 11.77 1.40 -7.04
CA GLN A 25 10.68 2.29 -6.59
C GLN A 25 10.37 2.04 -5.11
N PRO A 26 10.17 3.10 -4.31
CA PRO A 26 9.68 2.91 -2.96
C PRO A 26 8.33 2.17 -3.01
N PRO A 27 8.02 1.34 -2.01
CA PRO A 27 6.73 0.69 -1.94
C PRO A 27 5.62 1.74 -1.99
N THR A 28 4.51 1.40 -2.66
CA THR A 28 3.33 2.24 -2.74
C THR A 28 2.93 2.73 -1.35
N ALA A 29 2.66 4.03 -1.22
CA ALA A 29 2.26 4.59 0.06
C ALA A 29 0.88 4.05 0.44
N ASP A 30 0.63 3.82 1.73
CA ASP A 30 -0.66 3.29 2.18
C ASP A 30 -1.85 4.16 1.78
N ALA A 31 -1.65 5.48 1.70
CA ALA A 31 -2.64 6.43 1.19
C ALA A 31 -3.09 6.17 -0.26
N ASP A 32 -2.29 5.48 -1.07
CA ASP A 32 -2.64 5.16 -2.46
C ASP A 32 -3.46 3.84 -2.56
N LEU A 33 -3.61 3.14 -1.43
CA LEU A 33 -4.31 1.86 -1.32
C LEU A 33 -5.74 2.04 -0.76
N TRP A 34 -6.02 3.15 -0.09
CA TRP A 34 -7.36 3.51 0.36
C TRP A 34 -8.15 4.23 -0.73
N GLU A 35 -9.43 3.87 -0.85
CA GLU A 35 -10.34 4.45 -1.81
C GLU A 35 -11.73 4.68 -1.22
N LYS A 36 -12.40 5.70 -1.73
CA LYS A 36 -13.80 6.02 -1.44
C LYS A 36 -14.38 6.78 -2.64
N PRO A 37 -15.60 6.46 -3.11
CA PRO A 37 -16.19 7.17 -4.24
C PRO A 37 -16.18 8.70 -4.04
N GLY A 38 -15.56 9.41 -4.98
CA GLY A 38 -15.44 10.88 -4.96
C GLY A 38 -14.36 11.46 -4.06
N ALA A 39 -13.61 10.64 -3.31
CA ALA A 39 -12.50 11.12 -2.50
C ALA A 39 -11.24 11.31 -3.35
N SER A 40 -10.56 12.45 -3.17
CA SER A 40 -9.22 12.67 -3.70
C SER A 40 -8.17 12.01 -2.80
N ARG A 41 -6.94 11.89 -3.32
CA ARG A 41 -5.80 11.44 -2.53
C ARG A 41 -5.54 12.31 -1.29
N ASN A 42 -5.82 13.62 -1.37
CA ASN A 42 -5.68 14.52 -0.23
C ASN A 42 -6.73 14.24 0.85
N ASP A 43 -7.94 13.86 0.47
CA ASP A 43 -9.00 13.49 1.40
C ASP A 43 -8.66 12.18 2.14
N VAL A 44 -8.07 11.22 1.42
CA VAL A 44 -7.52 10.00 2.02
C VAL A 44 -6.46 10.35 3.05
N LEU A 45 -5.46 11.15 2.67
CA LEU A 45 -4.38 11.55 3.57
C LEU A 45 -4.92 12.29 4.80
N ALA A 46 -5.85 13.23 4.62
CA ALA A 46 -6.48 13.94 5.72
C ALA A 46 -7.23 12.98 6.66
N SER A 47 -7.91 11.98 6.11
CA SER A 47 -8.63 10.96 6.89
C SER A 47 -7.68 10.05 7.64
N MET A 48 -6.57 9.62 7.03
CA MET A 48 -5.53 8.83 7.70
C MET A 48 -4.95 9.59 8.90
N LEU A 49 -4.58 10.86 8.69
CA LEU A 49 -4.06 11.71 9.76
C LEU A 49 -5.10 11.90 10.88
N ALA A 50 -6.38 12.11 10.53
CA ALA A 50 -7.46 12.21 11.51
C ALA A 50 -7.69 10.88 12.28
N CYS A 51 -7.43 9.74 11.64
CA CYS A 51 -7.49 8.42 12.26
C CYS A 51 -6.27 8.05 13.10
N GLY A 52 -5.25 8.92 13.16
CA GLY A 52 -4.07 8.75 14.00
C GLY A 52 -2.82 8.22 13.27
N GLU A 53 -2.84 8.14 11.95
CA GLU A 53 -1.62 7.92 11.19
C GLU A 53 -0.70 9.14 11.26
N LYS A 54 0.62 8.91 11.24
CA LYS A 54 1.62 10.00 11.28
C LYS A 54 1.83 10.65 9.92
N ASN A 55 1.60 9.90 8.84
CA ASN A 55 1.77 10.33 7.46
C ASN A 55 1.06 9.34 6.51
N GLY A 56 1.08 9.62 5.21
CA GLY A 56 0.43 8.78 4.19
C GLY A 56 1.12 7.46 3.88
N SER A 57 2.28 7.15 4.46
CA SER A 57 2.96 5.86 4.24
C SER A 57 2.29 4.72 5.00
N GLY A 58 1.54 5.01 6.08
CA GLY A 58 0.97 4.01 6.99
C GLY A 58 2.01 3.26 7.83
N ILE A 59 3.30 3.63 7.74
CA ILE A 59 4.39 3.00 8.48
C ILE A 59 4.62 3.75 9.79
N ASP A 60 4.38 3.07 10.90
CA ASP A 60 4.75 3.52 12.24
C ASP A 60 5.47 2.40 12.99
N PRO A 61 6.82 2.41 13.02
CA PRO A 61 7.61 1.32 13.63
C PRO A 61 7.34 1.10 15.12
N ASN A 62 6.74 2.10 15.78
CA ASN A 62 6.46 2.08 17.21
C ASN A 62 4.98 1.74 17.51
N ALA A 63 4.13 1.57 16.48
CA ALA A 63 2.73 1.24 16.70
C ALA A 63 2.55 -0.24 17.05
N SER A 64 1.78 -0.49 18.09
CA SER A 64 1.28 -1.82 18.42
C SER A 64 0.24 -2.30 17.40
N PHE A 65 0.02 -3.61 17.33
CA PHE A 65 -1.08 -4.18 16.51
C PHE A 65 -2.46 -3.64 16.89
N GLN A 66 -2.66 -3.30 18.17
CA GLN A 66 -3.92 -2.70 18.63
C GLN A 66 -4.10 -1.29 18.06
N GLU A 67 -3.04 -0.46 18.05
CA GLU A 67 -3.08 0.88 17.46
C GLU A 67 -3.28 0.81 15.95
N MET A 68 -2.57 -0.08 15.26
CA MET A 68 -2.77 -0.29 13.81
C MET A 68 -4.21 -0.71 13.50
N ALA A 69 -4.80 -1.60 14.30
CA ALA A 69 -6.19 -2.03 14.13
C ALA A 69 -7.18 -0.88 14.37
N GLN A 70 -6.93 -0.03 15.37
CA GLN A 70 -7.75 1.15 15.63
C GLN A 70 -7.75 2.13 14.44
N ARG A 71 -6.56 2.43 13.89
CA ARG A 71 -6.41 3.32 12.72
C ARG A 71 -7.10 2.75 11.49
N PHE A 72 -6.91 1.45 11.23
CA PHE A 72 -7.56 0.74 10.13
C PHE A 72 -9.09 0.78 10.23
N VAL A 73 -9.65 0.42 11.40
CA VAL A 73 -11.10 0.43 11.62
C VAL A 73 -11.66 1.86 11.55
N CYS A 74 -10.91 2.87 11.99
CA CYS A 74 -11.29 4.27 11.84
C CYS A 74 -11.48 4.64 10.35
N MET A 75 -10.52 4.28 9.48
CA MET A 75 -10.63 4.51 8.03
C MET A 75 -11.85 3.80 7.43
N LYS A 76 -12.09 2.54 7.82
CA LYS A 76 -13.28 1.78 7.41
C LYS A 76 -14.59 2.47 7.84
N ARG A 77 -14.67 2.97 9.07
CA ARG A 77 -15.82 3.74 9.59
C ARG A 77 -16.03 5.07 8.88
N ALA A 78 -14.95 5.71 8.40
CA ALA A 78 -15.02 6.89 7.55
C ALA A 78 -15.49 6.59 6.11
N GLY A 79 -15.76 5.31 5.80
CA GLY A 79 -16.31 4.84 4.53
C GLY A 79 -15.26 4.55 3.47
N TYR A 80 -13.99 4.40 3.86
CA TYR A 80 -12.93 3.98 2.94
C TYR A 80 -12.84 2.45 2.87
N THR A 81 -12.45 1.96 1.71
CA THR A 81 -12.08 0.56 1.46
C THR A 81 -10.66 0.50 0.96
N ARG A 82 -10.06 -0.70 0.99
CA ARG A 82 -8.75 -0.93 0.40
C ARG A 82 -8.86 -1.69 -0.89
N ARG A 83 -8.10 -1.27 -1.89
CA ARG A 83 -8.05 -1.91 -3.21
C ARG A 83 -7.17 -3.16 -3.27
N ASP A 84 -6.26 -3.34 -2.31
CA ASP A 84 -5.35 -4.49 -2.21
C ASP A 84 -5.94 -5.68 -1.45
N GLY A 85 -7.18 -5.56 -0.94
CA GLY A 85 -7.86 -6.60 -0.17
C GLY A 85 -7.29 -6.82 1.24
N PHE A 86 -6.37 -5.96 1.70
CA PHE A 86 -5.82 -6.08 3.04
C PHE A 86 -6.89 -5.77 4.11
N ASP A 87 -6.97 -6.64 5.11
CA ASP A 87 -7.83 -6.44 6.28
C ASP A 87 -7.10 -6.93 7.54
N ILE A 88 -6.72 -5.98 8.39
CA ILE A 88 -6.02 -6.30 9.65
C ILE A 88 -6.91 -7.10 10.61
N CYS A 89 -8.23 -6.95 10.51
CA CYS A 89 -9.20 -7.66 11.34
C CYS A 89 -9.43 -9.10 10.86
N ALA A 90 -9.08 -9.41 9.62
CA ALA A 90 -9.06 -10.77 9.10
C ALA A 90 -7.75 -11.51 9.44
N LEU A 91 -6.74 -10.81 9.96
CA LEU A 91 -5.56 -11.47 10.50
C LEU A 91 -5.95 -12.22 11.78
N HIS A 92 -5.31 -13.36 12.04
CA HIS A 92 -5.50 -14.14 13.26
C HIS A 92 -4.29 -13.97 14.20
N PRO A 93 -4.11 -12.81 14.84
CA PRO A 93 -3.05 -12.62 15.83
C PRO A 93 -3.31 -13.46 17.09
N LYS A 94 -2.25 -13.65 17.90
CA LYS A 94 -2.33 -14.40 19.17
C LYS A 94 -3.29 -13.76 20.18
N GLU A 95 -3.40 -12.43 20.17
CA GLU A 95 -4.30 -11.67 21.03
C GLU A 95 -5.39 -11.00 20.18
N PRO A 96 -6.66 -11.00 20.63
CA PRO A 96 -7.75 -10.39 19.87
C PRO A 96 -7.55 -8.87 19.72
N LEU A 97 -7.87 -8.35 18.54
CA LEU A 97 -7.80 -6.92 18.23
C LEU A 97 -9.12 -6.25 18.63
N LYS A 98 -9.11 -5.47 19.72
CA LYS A 98 -10.34 -4.87 20.28
C LYS A 98 -11.08 -3.97 19.29
N ALA A 99 -10.33 -3.26 18.42
CA ALA A 99 -10.93 -2.41 17.41
C ALA A 99 -11.82 -3.19 16.43
N CYS A 100 -11.43 -4.43 16.11
CA CYS A 100 -12.08 -5.28 15.12
C CYS A 100 -13.39 -5.89 15.62
N GLU A 101 -13.53 -6.09 16.94
CA GLU A 101 -14.76 -6.59 17.56
C GLU A 101 -15.96 -5.65 17.33
N SER A 102 -15.68 -4.37 17.13
CA SER A 102 -16.68 -3.30 16.96
C SER A 102 -16.89 -2.87 15.49
N ALA A 103 -16.28 -3.60 14.55
CA ALA A 103 -16.40 -3.38 13.11
C ALA A 103 -17.23 -4.47 12.41
N GLN A 104 -17.75 -5.44 13.18
CA GLN A 104 -18.46 -6.62 12.72
C GLN A 104 -19.97 -6.49 12.93
#